data_AF-A0A2H0IQ46-F1
#
_entry.id   AF-A0A2H0IQ46-F1
#
_cell.length_a   1.000
_cell.length_b   1.000
_cell.length_c   1.000
_cell.angle_alpha   90.00
_cell.angle_beta   90.00
_cell.angle_gamma   90.00
#
_symmetry.space_group_name_H-M   'P 1'
#
loop_
_entity.id
_entity.type
_entity.pdbx_description
1 polymer ?
#
loop_
_entity_poly.entity_id
_entity_poly.type
_entity_poly.pdbx_seq_one_letter_code
_entity_poly.pdbx_strand_id
1 'polypeptide(L)'
;LSSNFFNIQGLTLNQDQSSLYFADYIRGVAKINIATDDITNIEAPEGVLLKGIDGLYFYNNTLIAIHNGVKPFRVMQYFLDDTGDRILFGRIINQGGPSLGEPTLGQVKDGYFYYLANSPWGAYNENRELDLALVKPIEIRRIKLD
;
A
#
# COMPACT_ATOMS: atom_id res chain seq x y z
N LEU A 1 3.83 -11.44 -18.02
CA LEU A 1 3.34 -11.61 -16.64
C LEU A 1 2.60 -12.94 -16.57
N SER A 2 3.03 -13.84 -15.69
CA SER A 2 2.45 -15.20 -15.55
C SER A 2 0.98 -15.13 -15.13
N SER A 3 0.23 -16.22 -15.30
CA SER A 3 -1.17 -16.37 -14.83
C SER A 3 -1.34 -16.33 -13.30
N ASN A 4 -0.28 -15.98 -12.56
CA ASN A 4 -0.21 -15.99 -11.12
C ASN A 4 -0.54 -14.64 -10.46
N PHE A 5 -0.85 -13.59 -11.22
CA PHE A 5 -1.29 -12.30 -10.67
C PHE A 5 -2.57 -11.88 -11.40
N PHE A 6 -3.48 -11.23 -10.67
CA PHE A 6 -4.85 -11.00 -11.11
C PHE A 6 -5.31 -9.56 -10.95
N ASN A 7 -4.92 -8.89 -9.87
CA ASN A 7 -5.39 -7.54 -9.54
C ASN A 7 -4.24 -6.69 -8.99
N ILE A 8 -3.28 -6.38 -9.86
CA ILE A 8 -2.11 -5.57 -9.51
C ILE A 8 -2.53 -4.12 -9.30
N GLN A 9 -2.10 -3.53 -8.20
CA GLN A 9 -2.42 -2.15 -7.82
C GLN A 9 -1.12 -1.35 -7.66
N GLY A 10 -0.67 -1.11 -6.43
CA GLY A 10 0.51 -0.31 -6.12
C GLY A 10 1.81 -1.00 -6.49
N LEU A 11 2.80 -0.19 -6.88
CA LEU A 11 4.14 -0.63 -7.21
C LEU A 11 5.17 0.42 -6.81
N THR A 12 6.39 -0.01 -6.52
CA THR A 12 7.49 0.85 -6.14
C THR A 12 8.83 0.18 -6.45
N LEU A 13 9.82 0.98 -6.85
CA LEU A 13 11.21 0.53 -6.90
C LEU A 13 11.83 0.60 -5.51
N ASN A 14 12.84 -0.22 -5.24
CA ASN A 14 13.76 -0.01 -4.12
C ASN A 14 14.73 1.15 -4.40
N GLN A 15 15.60 1.43 -3.42
CA GLN A 15 16.50 2.58 -3.43
C GLN A 15 17.42 2.64 -4.66
N ASP A 16 18.01 1.51 -5.06
CA ASP A 16 18.95 1.41 -6.19
C ASP A 16 18.25 0.97 -7.49
N GLN A 17 16.93 0.81 -7.47
CA GLN A 17 16.10 0.36 -8.59
C GLN A 17 16.47 -1.03 -9.14
N SER A 18 17.16 -1.86 -8.35
CA SER A 18 17.44 -3.26 -8.70
C SER A 18 16.22 -4.17 -8.56
N SER A 19 15.22 -3.75 -7.79
CA SER A 19 14.00 -4.51 -7.55
C SER A 19 12.74 -3.64 -7.67
N LEU A 20 11.70 -4.19 -8.28
CA LEU A 20 10.35 -3.64 -8.30
C LEU A 20 9.43 -4.45 -7.38
N TYR A 21 8.90 -3.82 -6.35
CA TYR A 21 7.83 -4.39 -5.53
C TYR A 21 6.49 -4.02 -6.13
N PHE A 22 5.54 -4.94 -6.10
CA PHE A 22 4.16 -4.66 -6.46
C PHE A 22 3.19 -5.42 -5.56
N ALA A 23 2.05 -4.79 -5.32
CA ALA A 23 0.92 -5.37 -4.62
C ALA A 23 -0.07 -5.95 -5.63
N ASP A 24 -0.44 -7.20 -5.44
CA ASP A 24 -1.67 -7.78 -5.95
C ASP A 24 -2.71 -7.77 -4.84
N TYR A 25 -3.86 -7.15 -5.11
CA TYR A 25 -4.91 -6.93 -4.14
C TYR A 25 -5.44 -8.24 -3.51
N ILE A 26 -5.37 -9.36 -4.24
CA ILE A 26 -5.86 -10.67 -3.80
C ILE A 26 -4.73 -11.54 -3.27
N ARG A 27 -3.54 -11.45 -3.87
CA ARG A 27 -2.43 -12.39 -3.60
C ARG A 27 -1.37 -11.86 -2.64
N GLY A 28 -1.30 -10.56 -2.41
CA GLY A 28 -0.30 -9.95 -1.52
C GLY A 28 0.81 -9.26 -2.30
N VAL A 29 2.00 -9.15 -1.70
CA VAL A 29 3.14 -8.44 -2.31
C VAL A 29 4.09 -9.42 -2.98
N ALA A 30 4.60 -9.04 -4.14
CA ALA A 30 5.69 -9.72 -4.82
C ALA A 30 6.77 -8.72 -5.23
N LYS A 31 7.95 -9.24 -5.55
CA LYS A 31 9.13 -8.51 -6.00
C LYS A 31 9.60 -9.08 -7.34
N ILE A 32 9.98 -8.20 -8.24
CA ILE A 32 10.64 -8.52 -9.50
C ILE A 32 12.10 -8.08 -9.39
N ASN A 33 13.05 -8.97 -9.65
CA ASN A 33 14.42 -8.59 -9.92
C ASN A 33 14.50 -7.98 -11.32
N ILE A 34 14.91 -6.71 -11.43
CA ILE A 34 14.91 -5.98 -12.70
C ILE A 34 15.92 -6.55 -13.72
N ALA A 35 17.00 -7.17 -13.25
CA ALA A 35 18.04 -7.69 -14.13
C ALA A 35 17.68 -9.07 -14.71
N THR A 36 16.96 -9.90 -13.95
CA THR A 36 16.66 -11.30 -14.31
C THR A 36 15.20 -11.56 -14.67
N ASP A 37 14.31 -10.59 -14.44
CA ASP A 37 12.85 -10.73 -14.50
C ASP A 37 12.27 -11.80 -13.54
N ASP A 38 13.07 -12.28 -12.58
CA ASP A 38 12.62 -13.26 -11.60
C ASP A 38 11.61 -12.64 -10.65
N ILE A 39 10.51 -13.36 -10.42
CA ILE A 39 9.42 -12.92 -9.53
C ILE A 39 9.38 -13.78 -8.27
N THR A 40 9.52 -13.13 -7.11
CA THR A 40 9.46 -13.75 -5.78
C THR A 40 8.26 -13.18 -5.02
N ASN A 41 7.43 -14.03 -4.44
CA ASN A 41 6.40 -13.57 -3.49
C ASN A 41 7.07 -13.17 -2.18
N ILE A 42 6.65 -12.03 -1.61
CA ILE A 42 7.18 -11.57 -0.33
C ILE A 42 6.57 -12.40 0.80
N GLU A 43 7.43 -13.00 1.62
CA GLU A 43 7.02 -13.73 2.82
C GLU A 43 6.66 -12.76 3.94
N ALA A 44 5.74 -13.16 4.82
CA ALA A 44 5.41 -12.41 6.03
C ALA A 44 5.13 -13.37 7.20
N PRO A 45 5.40 -12.95 8.45
CA PRO A 45 5.09 -13.76 9.63
C PRO A 45 3.58 -13.90 9.80
N GLU A 46 3.19 -14.88 10.61
CA GLU A 46 1.79 -15.05 11.00
C GLU A 46 1.23 -13.75 11.61
N GLY A 47 -0.01 -13.42 11.24
CA GLY A 47 -0.69 -12.19 11.67
C GLY A 47 -0.41 -10.96 10.80
N VAL A 48 0.56 -10.99 9.89
CA VAL A 48 0.77 -9.90 8.92
C VAL A 48 0.00 -10.18 7.63
N LEU A 49 -1.05 -9.39 7.39
CA LEU A 49 -1.90 -9.50 6.20
C LEU A 49 -1.42 -8.55 5.08
N LEU A 50 -1.03 -9.12 3.94
CA LEU A 50 -0.60 -8.36 2.74
C LEU A 50 -1.68 -8.19 1.66
N LYS A 51 -2.87 -8.76 1.85
CA LYS A 51 -3.99 -8.61 0.90
C LYS A 51 -4.66 -7.25 1.05
N GLY A 52 -5.32 -6.81 -0.02
CA GLY A 52 -6.10 -5.57 -0.05
C GLY A 52 -5.24 -4.32 0.02
N ILE A 53 -3.99 -4.39 -0.45
CA ILE A 53 -3.10 -3.23 -0.61
C ILE A 53 -3.43 -2.56 -1.94
N ASP A 54 -3.72 -1.26 -1.87
CA ASP A 54 -3.87 -0.39 -3.03
C ASP A 54 -2.57 0.36 -3.29
N GLY A 55 -2.21 1.36 -2.48
CA GLY A 55 -0.92 2.04 -2.60
C GLY A 55 0.25 1.29 -1.95
N LEU A 56 1.42 1.26 -2.61
CA LEU A 56 2.66 0.65 -2.10
C LEU A 56 3.86 1.56 -2.40
N TYR A 57 4.72 1.82 -1.40
CA TYR A 57 5.84 2.76 -1.51
C TYR A 57 7.05 2.25 -0.74
N PHE A 58 8.25 2.37 -1.32
CA PHE A 58 9.49 1.99 -0.66
C PHE A 58 10.06 3.17 0.15
N TYR A 59 10.60 2.88 1.32
CA TYR A 59 11.34 3.86 2.14
C TYR A 59 12.30 3.14 3.10
N ASN A 60 13.61 3.39 3.01
CA ASN A 60 14.62 2.89 3.95
C ASN A 60 14.47 1.40 4.34
N ASN A 61 14.47 0.50 3.34
CA ASN A 61 14.25 -0.94 3.52
C ASN A 61 12.91 -1.31 4.19
N THR A 62 11.90 -0.47 3.99
CA THR A 62 10.52 -0.72 4.40
C THR A 62 9.57 -0.51 3.23
N LEU A 63 8.40 -1.15 3.30
CA LEU A 63 7.27 -0.92 2.41
C LEU A 63 6.15 -0.24 3.17
N ILE A 64 5.79 0.97 2.75
CA ILE A 64 4.59 1.65 3.22
C ILE A 64 3.43 1.19 2.37
N ALA A 65 2.40 0.64 3.00
CA ALA A 65 1.25 0.04 2.33
C ALA A 65 -0.05 0.72 2.78
N ILE A 66 -0.89 1.07 1.82
CA ILE A 66 -2.24 1.52 2.07
C ILE A 66 -3.19 0.35 1.83
N HIS A 67 -3.87 -0.08 2.90
CA HIS A 67 -4.93 -1.09 2.80
C HIS A 67 -6.31 -0.44 2.80
N ASN A 68 -6.94 -0.44 1.64
CA ASN A 68 -8.38 -0.17 1.48
C ASN A 68 -9.19 -1.42 1.11
N GLY A 69 -8.57 -2.60 0.99
CA GLY A 69 -9.29 -3.87 0.80
C GLY A 69 -9.67 -4.61 2.08
N VAL A 70 -9.50 -3.97 3.23
CA VAL A 70 -9.73 -4.56 4.55
C VAL A 70 -10.48 -3.58 5.44
N LYS A 71 -11.16 -4.10 6.46
CA LYS A 71 -11.79 -3.28 7.50
C LYS A 71 -11.24 -3.66 8.88
N PRO A 72 -10.86 -2.68 9.74
CA PRO A 72 -10.76 -1.25 9.42
C PRO A 72 -9.70 -0.97 8.36
N PHE A 73 -9.90 0.09 7.56
CA PHE A 73 -8.87 0.61 6.66
C PHE A 73 -7.62 0.99 7.44
N ARG A 74 -6.45 0.85 6.84
CA ARG A 74 -5.18 1.12 7.54
C ARG A 74 -4.06 1.51 6.59
N VAL A 75 -3.14 2.31 7.12
CA VAL A 75 -1.83 2.60 6.53
C VAL A 75 -0.79 1.89 7.39
N MET A 76 0.06 1.11 6.76
CA MET A 76 1.06 0.26 7.40
C MET A 76 2.46 0.61 6.92
N GLN A 77 3.46 0.30 7.74
CA GLN A 77 4.86 0.23 7.33
C GLN A 77 5.39 -1.17 7.66
N TYR A 78 5.88 -1.86 6.64
CA TYR A 78 6.42 -3.20 6.74
C TYR A 78 7.94 -3.17 6.64
N PHE A 79 8.62 -3.74 7.63
CA PHE A 79 10.07 -3.76 7.69
C PHE A 79 10.57 -5.02 7.00
N LEU A 80 11.45 -4.84 6.01
CA LEU A 80 11.99 -5.95 5.24
C LEU A 80 13.26 -6.51 5.90
N ASP A 81 13.58 -7.75 5.57
CA ASP A 81 14.91 -8.31 5.80
C ASP A 81 15.95 -7.73 4.81
N ASP A 82 17.22 -8.13 4.97
CA ASP A 82 18.33 -7.60 4.18
C ASP A 82 18.25 -8.01 2.70
N THR A 83 17.62 -9.14 2.38
CA THR A 83 17.40 -9.57 0.99
C THR A 83 16.21 -8.85 0.36
N GLY A 84 15.33 -8.28 1.19
CA GLY A 84 14.08 -7.67 0.76
C GLY A 84 13.07 -8.68 0.21
N ASP A 85 13.18 -9.95 0.59
CA ASP A 85 12.26 -11.04 0.21
C ASP A 85 11.23 -11.36 1.30
N ARG A 86 11.45 -10.85 2.52
CA ARG A 86 10.60 -11.15 3.67
C ARG A 86 10.31 -9.90 4.48
N ILE A 87 9.06 -9.78 4.92
CA ILE A 87 8.66 -8.83 5.97
C ILE A 87 9.00 -9.45 7.33
N LEU A 88 9.71 -8.70 8.16
CA LEU A 88 10.04 -9.07 9.53
C LEU A 88 8.89 -8.75 10.50
N PHE A 89 8.31 -7.55 10.38
CA PHE A 89 7.15 -7.11 11.16
C PHE A 89 6.47 -5.90 10.49
N GLY A 90 5.26 -5.56 10.97
CA GLY A 90 4.51 -4.39 10.52
C GLY A 90 4.24 -3.41 11.65
N ARG A 91 4.32 -2.10 11.34
CA ARG A 91 3.93 -0.98 12.19
C ARG A 91 2.69 -0.31 11.61
N ILE A 92 1.67 -0.07 12.43
CA ILE A 92 0.50 0.71 12.02
C ILE A 92 0.88 2.19 12.02
N ILE A 93 0.67 2.87 10.90
CA ILE A 93 0.79 4.33 10.76
C ILE A 93 -0.53 5.02 11.14
N ASN A 94 -1.64 4.50 10.63
CA ASN A 94 -2.99 5.00 10.91
C ASN A 94 -3.99 3.86 10.65
N GLN A 95 -5.05 3.74 11.44
CA GLN A 95 -6.03 2.67 11.29
C GLN A 95 -7.41 3.12 11.77
N GLY A 96 -8.37 3.10 10.84
CA GLY A 96 -9.77 3.46 11.09
C GLY A 96 -9.96 4.79 11.84
N GLY A 97 -11.12 4.90 12.49
CA GLY A 97 -11.48 6.06 13.31
C GLY A 97 -11.78 7.33 12.51
N PRO A 98 -12.08 8.44 13.20
CA PRO A 98 -12.41 9.72 12.55
C PRO A 98 -11.26 10.28 11.69
N SER A 99 -10.02 9.85 11.95
CA SER A 99 -8.83 10.28 11.23
C SER A 99 -8.55 9.52 9.94
N LEU A 100 -9.32 8.49 9.60
CA LEU A 100 -9.09 7.69 8.40
C LEU A 100 -10.42 7.24 7.80
N GLY A 101 -10.80 7.93 6.72
CA GLY A 101 -11.82 7.46 5.79
C GLY A 101 -11.26 6.34 4.92
N GLU A 102 -11.54 6.34 3.61
CA GLU A 102 -10.92 5.40 2.68
C GLU A 102 -9.58 5.95 2.13
N PRO A 103 -8.43 5.46 2.62
CA PRO A 103 -7.14 5.89 2.08
C PRO A 103 -6.88 5.24 0.73
N THR A 104 -6.16 5.92 -0.17
CA THR A 104 -5.80 5.35 -1.49
C THR A 104 -4.32 5.53 -1.80
N LEU A 105 -3.96 6.57 -2.55
CA LEU A 105 -2.62 6.79 -3.05
C LEU A 105 -1.93 7.90 -2.26
N GLY A 106 -0.61 7.88 -2.33
CA GLY A 106 0.28 8.80 -1.67
C GLY A 106 1.62 8.94 -2.36
N GLN A 107 2.56 9.56 -1.66
CA GLN A 107 3.93 9.74 -2.10
C GLN A 107 4.84 9.89 -0.87
N VAL A 108 6.01 9.26 -0.93
CA VAL A 108 7.10 9.52 0.02
C VAL A 108 7.95 10.68 -0.51
N LYS A 109 8.21 11.67 0.34
CA LYS A 109 9.09 12.81 0.04
C LYS A 109 9.72 13.34 1.31
N ASP A 110 11.03 13.57 1.29
CA ASP A 110 11.81 14.19 2.38
C ASP A 110 11.61 13.52 3.76
N GLY A 111 11.48 12.19 3.76
CA GLY A 111 11.22 11.39 4.97
C GLY A 111 9.81 11.54 5.53
N TYR A 112 8.85 12.00 4.73
CA TYR A 112 7.43 12.02 5.07
C TYR A 112 6.65 11.17 4.08
N PHE A 113 5.61 10.51 4.56
CA PHE A 113 4.58 9.92 3.72
C PHE A 113 3.37 10.84 3.66
N TYR A 114 3.03 11.29 2.47
CA TYR A 114 1.83 12.07 2.18
C TYR A 114 0.80 11.15 1.52
N TYR A 115 -0.46 11.17 1.94
CA TYR A 115 -1.48 10.32 1.34
C TYR A 115 -2.88 10.91 1.44
N LEU A 116 -3.74 10.53 0.50
CA LEU A 116 -5.17 10.81 0.54
C LEU A 116 -5.83 9.93 1.61
N ALA A 117 -6.43 10.53 2.62
CA ALA A 117 -6.97 9.82 3.78
C ALA A 117 -8.48 9.51 3.69
N ASN A 118 -9.21 10.17 2.80
CA ASN A 118 -10.67 10.11 2.71
C ASN A 118 -11.17 10.15 1.26
N SER A 119 -10.59 9.33 0.40
CA SER A 119 -10.99 9.21 -1.00
C SER A 119 -12.52 8.99 -1.09
N PRO A 120 -13.22 9.69 -1.99
CA PRO A 120 -14.69 9.74 -1.99
C PRO A 120 -15.33 8.49 -2.62
N TRP A 121 -14.66 7.32 -2.59
CA TRP A 121 -15.19 6.10 -3.19
C TRP A 121 -16.55 5.70 -2.62
N GLY A 122 -16.74 5.87 -1.31
CA GLY A 122 -18.04 5.64 -0.66
C GLY A 122 -19.14 6.64 -1.04
N ALA A 123 -18.85 7.69 -1.81
CA ALA A 123 -19.84 8.63 -2.34
C ALA A 123 -20.34 8.24 -3.74
N TYR A 124 -19.75 7.22 -4.37
CA TYR A 124 -20.25 6.67 -5.62
C TYR A 124 -21.28 5.59 -5.35
N ASN A 125 -22.42 5.64 -6.05
CA ASN A 125 -23.40 4.56 -6.03
C ASN A 125 -23.01 3.40 -6.98
N GLU A 126 -23.83 2.35 -7.03
CA GLU A 126 -23.60 1.17 -7.88
C GLU A 126 -23.54 1.51 -9.39
N ASN A 127 -24.18 2.61 -9.80
CA ASN A 127 -24.16 3.13 -11.17
C ASN A 127 -22.95 4.03 -11.47
N ARG A 128 -22.02 4.18 -10.50
CA ARG A 128 -20.85 5.07 -10.57
C ARG A 128 -21.21 6.55 -10.66
N GLU A 129 -22.37 6.92 -10.13
CA GLU A 129 -22.78 8.32 -9.99
C GLU A 129 -22.30 8.85 -8.64
N LEU A 130 -21.73 10.05 -8.65
CA LEU A 130 -21.21 10.70 -7.45
C LEU A 130 -22.34 11.44 -6.72
N ASP A 131 -22.62 11.06 -5.47
CA ASP A 131 -23.47 11.83 -4.58
C ASP A 131 -22.65 12.93 -3.88
N LEU A 132 -22.81 14.16 -4.37
CA LEU A 132 -22.11 15.33 -3.82
C LEU A 132 -22.46 15.61 -2.35
N ALA A 133 -23.60 15.14 -1.84
CA ALA A 133 -23.95 15.31 -0.42
C ALA A 133 -23.09 14.45 0.51
N LEU A 134 -22.48 13.38 -0.01
CA LEU A 134 -21.59 12.48 0.73
C LEU A 134 -20.11 12.88 0.61
N VAL A 135 -19.77 13.77 -0.32
CA VAL A 135 -18.40 14.24 -0.53
C VAL A 135 -18.00 15.18 0.60
N LYS A 136 -16.86 14.87 1.23
CA LYS A 136 -16.20 15.74 2.19
C LYS A 136 -15.00 16.42 1.53
N PRO A 137 -14.51 17.57 2.05
CA PRO A 137 -13.24 18.12 1.62
C PRO A 137 -12.14 17.05 1.67
N ILE A 138 -11.33 16.97 0.62
CA ILE A 138 -10.25 15.99 0.53
C ILE A 138 -9.19 16.30 1.60
N GLU A 139 -8.84 15.28 2.37
CA GLU A 139 -7.83 15.34 3.41
C GLU A 139 -6.56 14.65 2.92
N ILE A 140 -5.51 15.45 2.71
CA ILE A 140 -4.15 14.94 2.54
C ILE A 140 -3.51 14.93 3.92
N ARG A 141 -3.10 13.74 4.37
CA ARG A 141 -2.37 13.57 5.63
C ARG A 141 -0.90 13.40 5.34
N ARG A 142 -0.07 13.82 6.29
CA ARG A 142 1.35 13.55 6.28
C ARG A 142 1.81 12.95 7.61
N ILE A 143 2.73 12.00 7.55
CA ILE A 143 3.41 11.46 8.72
C ILE A 143 4.91 11.44 8.48
N LYS A 144 5.70 11.76 9.51
CA LYS A 144 7.15 11.61 9.46
C LYS A 144 7.50 10.11 9.55
N LEU A 145 8.37 9.66 8.67
CA LEU A 145 8.84 8.28 8.62
C LEU A 145 10.20 8.20 9.31
N ASP A 146 10.19 8.20 10.64
CA ASP A 146 11.36 7.94 11.48
C ASP A 146 11.03 6.80 12.48
#